data_AF-A0A0F9JLF8-F1
#
_entry.id   AF-A0A0F9JLF8-F1
#
_cell.length_a   1.000
_cell.length_b   1.000
_cell.length_c   1.000
_cell.angle_alpha   90.00
_cell.angle_beta   90.00
_cell.angle_gamma   90.00
#
_symmetry.space_group_name_H-M   'P 1'
#
loop_
_entity.id
_entity.type
_entity.pdbx_description
1 polymer ?
#
loop_
_entity_poly.entity_id
_entity_poly.type
_entity_poly.pdbx_seq_one_letter_code
_entity_poly.pdbx_strand_id
1 'polypeptide(L)'
;DTLNTAAITVYASDSGILFINENTATTTYTLPAVADGKGKFWVFFCEAANSIVIASSESLLVGGTGSAGIIGATITSATTIGECAMIIGDGDKYYCLPFTGTWTYSV
;
A
#
# COMPACT_ATOMS: atom_id res chain seq x y z
N ASP A 1 4.14 -2.35 21.09
CA ASP A 1 4.24 -0.88 21.20
C ASP A 1 2.99 -0.31 20.53
N THR A 2 1.98 0.11 21.31
CA THR A 2 0.67 0.48 20.77
C THR A 2 0.67 1.97 20.40
N LEU A 3 1.18 2.29 19.21
CA LEU A 3 1.09 3.63 18.66
C LEU A 3 -0.31 3.88 18.10
N ASN A 4 -0.97 4.92 18.63
CA ASN A 4 -2.14 5.54 18.01
C ASN A 4 -1.75 6.06 16.64
N THR A 5 -2.52 5.69 15.61
CA THR A 5 -2.42 6.08 14.19
C THR A 5 -1.00 6.39 13.71
N ALA A 6 -0.31 5.41 13.12
CA ALA A 6 1.04 5.61 12.60
C ALA A 6 1.01 6.18 11.18
N ALA A 7 1.79 7.23 10.92
CA ALA A 7 2.09 7.73 9.58
C ALA A 7 3.55 7.37 9.26
N ILE A 8 3.75 6.62 8.18
CA ILE A 8 5.04 6.04 7.80
C ILE A 8 5.39 6.53 6.39
N THR A 9 6.55 7.14 6.22
CA THR A 9 7.11 7.43 4.90
C THR A 9 7.87 6.20 4.41
N VAL A 10 7.53 5.74 3.21
CA VAL A 10 8.24 4.66 2.51
C VAL A 10 9.30 5.28 1.61
N TYR A 11 10.53 4.79 1.69
CA TYR A 11 11.63 5.25 0.85
C TYR A 11 11.85 4.32 -0.33
N ALA A 12 12.37 4.87 -1.44
CA ALA A 12 12.74 4.06 -2.60
C ALA A 12 13.82 2.99 -2.28
N SER A 13 14.64 3.26 -1.26
CA SER A 13 15.63 2.30 -0.72
C SER A 13 15.00 1.08 -0.04
N ASP A 14 13.75 1.19 0.39
CA ASP A 14 13.04 0.10 1.09
C ASP A 14 12.47 -0.93 0.09
N SER A 15 12.70 -0.73 -1.21
CA SER A 15 12.21 -1.65 -2.22
C SER A 15 12.73 -3.08 -1.99
N GLY A 16 11.84 -4.05 -2.15
CA GLY A 16 12.13 -5.46 -1.99
C GLY A 16 11.88 -6.01 -0.59
N ILE A 17 11.35 -5.19 0.33
CA ILE A 17 11.01 -5.63 1.69
C ILE A 17 9.51 -5.83 1.89
N LEU A 18 9.19 -6.54 2.97
CA LEU A 18 7.84 -6.70 3.51
C LEU A 18 7.66 -5.78 4.72
N PHE A 19 6.67 -4.89 4.65
CA PHE A 19 6.17 -4.13 5.79
C PHE A 19 5.12 -4.96 6.52
N ILE A 20 5.43 -5.34 7.76
CA ILE A 20 4.49 -6.01 8.67
C ILE A 20 3.89 -4.93 9.57
N ASN A 21 2.59 -4.73 9.47
CA ASN A 21 1.89 -3.78 10.32
C ASN A 21 1.28 -4.47 11.55
N GLU A 22 1.87 -4.19 12.71
CA GLU A 22 1.45 -4.71 14.03
C GLU A 22 0.63 -3.66 14.82
N ASN A 23 0.38 -2.48 14.22
CA ASN A 23 -0.32 -1.39 14.89
C ASN A 23 -1.81 -1.71 15.08
N THR A 24 -2.36 -1.40 16.26
CA THR A 24 -3.79 -1.60 16.55
C THR A 24 -4.69 -0.49 15.98
N ALA A 25 -4.09 0.63 15.55
CA ALA A 25 -4.77 1.74 14.90
C ALA A 25 -4.44 1.78 13.40
N THR A 26 -5.21 2.54 12.62
CA THR A 26 -4.95 2.71 11.19
C THR A 26 -3.53 3.20 10.93
N THR A 27 -2.82 2.58 9.99
CA THR A 27 -1.46 2.99 9.63
C THR A 27 -1.41 3.42 8.18
N THR A 28 -0.89 4.61 7.92
CA THR A 28 -0.74 5.16 6.57
C THR A 28 0.71 5.07 6.12
N TYR A 29 0.96 4.34 5.04
CA TYR A 29 2.24 4.29 4.34
C TYR A 29 2.19 5.24 3.14
N THR A 30 3.04 6.25 3.12
CA THR A 30 3.17 7.19 2.00
C THR A 30 4.32 6.74 1.12
N LEU A 31 4.00 6.34 -0.11
CA LEU A 31 4.97 5.92 -1.13
C LEU A 31 5.87 7.09 -1.56
N PRO A 32 7.09 6.81 -2.05
CA PRO A 32 7.96 7.84 -2.59
C PRO A 32 7.39 8.42 -3.89
N ALA A 33 7.98 9.50 -4.39
CA ALA A 33 7.61 10.06 -5.69
C ALA A 33 7.68 8.96 -6.77
N VAL A 34 6.71 8.94 -7.68
CA VAL A 34 6.55 7.84 -8.64
C VAL A 34 7.80 7.61 -9.51
N ALA A 35 8.48 8.69 -9.87
CA ALA A 35 9.74 8.64 -10.62
C ALA A 35 10.84 7.84 -9.87
N ASP A 36 10.89 7.96 -8.54
CA ASP A 36 11.84 7.22 -7.69
C ASP A 36 11.43 5.75 -7.50
N GLY A 37 10.16 5.44 -7.76
CA GLY A 37 9.58 4.09 -7.71
C GLY A 37 9.86 3.23 -8.94
N LYS A 38 10.57 3.74 -9.95
CA LYS A 38 10.82 2.99 -11.20
C LYS A 38 11.54 1.66 -10.96
N GLY A 39 10.87 0.56 -11.30
CA GLY A 39 11.39 -0.81 -11.13
C GLY A 39 11.46 -1.25 -9.67
N LYS A 40 10.76 -0.55 -8.77
CA LYS A 40 10.71 -0.84 -7.34
C LYS A 40 9.42 -1.52 -6.96
N PHE A 41 9.45 -2.27 -5.86
CA PHE A 41 8.26 -2.88 -5.28
C PHE A 41 8.34 -2.97 -3.77
N TRP A 42 7.18 -2.99 -3.12
CA TRP A 42 7.03 -3.13 -1.67
C TRP A 42 5.83 -4.02 -1.38
N VAL A 43 5.90 -4.82 -0.32
CA VAL A 43 4.78 -5.66 0.13
C VAL A 43 4.31 -5.15 1.48
N PHE A 44 2.99 -5.06 1.67
CA PHE A 44 2.36 -4.62 2.91
C PHE A 44 1.45 -5.71 3.43
N PHE A 45 1.57 -6.04 4.71
CA PHE A 45 0.84 -7.11 5.38
C PHE A 45 0.21 -6.65 6.69
N CYS A 46 -1.08 -6.93 6.88
CA CYS A 46 -1.81 -6.66 8.11
C CYS A 46 -1.63 -7.82 9.10
N GLU A 47 -0.85 -7.62 10.16
CA GLU A 47 -0.72 -8.60 11.25
C GLU A 47 -1.74 -8.35 12.38
N ALA A 48 -2.17 -7.09 12.54
CA ALA A 48 -3.26 -6.69 13.44
C ALA A 48 -4.59 -6.45 12.71
N ALA A 49 -5.70 -6.50 13.46
CA ALA A 49 -7.06 -6.23 12.96
C ALA A 49 -7.31 -4.72 12.82
N ASN A 50 -6.59 -4.07 11.92
CA ASN A 50 -6.66 -2.65 11.64
C ASN A 50 -6.57 -2.39 10.13
N SER A 51 -6.87 -1.17 9.69
CA SER A 51 -6.67 -0.79 8.29
C SER A 51 -5.23 -0.33 8.04
N ILE A 52 -4.64 -0.82 6.96
CA ILE A 52 -3.49 -0.21 6.32
C ILE A 52 -4.00 0.71 5.21
N VAL A 53 -3.50 1.94 5.18
CA VAL A 53 -3.69 2.88 4.07
C VAL A 53 -2.37 2.98 3.32
N ILE A 54 -2.40 2.86 2.01
CA ILE A 54 -1.25 3.13 1.14
C ILE A 54 -1.60 4.36 0.33
N ALA A 55 -0.80 5.41 0.49
CA ALA A 55 -0.98 6.69 -0.16
C ALA A 55 0.16 6.94 -1.15
N SER A 56 -0.18 7.58 -2.27
CA SER A 56 0.76 8.05 -3.30
C SER A 56 0.40 9.49 -3.66
N SER A 57 1.38 10.25 -4.13
CA SER A 57 1.13 11.60 -4.70
C SER A 57 0.36 11.54 -6.01
N GLU A 58 0.41 10.39 -6.70
CA GLU A 58 -0.30 10.11 -7.95
C GLU A 58 -1.35 9.00 -7.76
N SER A 59 -2.26 8.88 -8.72
CA SER A 59 -3.27 7.81 -8.73
C SER A 59 -2.61 6.42 -8.77
N LEU A 60 -3.06 5.53 -7.88
CA LEU A 60 -2.65 4.13 -7.86
C LEU A 60 -3.46 3.36 -8.90
N LEU A 61 -2.84 2.54 -9.73
CA LEU A 61 -3.57 1.58 -10.57
C LEU A 61 -3.74 0.28 -9.79
N VAL A 62 -4.95 -0.25 -9.63
CA VAL A 62 -5.10 -1.59 -9.04
C VAL A 62 -5.29 -2.60 -10.15
N GLY A 63 -4.42 -3.61 -10.16
CA GLY A 63 -4.44 -4.73 -11.11
C GLY A 63 -4.56 -6.07 -10.38
N GLY A 64 -4.57 -7.17 -11.13
CA GLY A 64 -4.54 -8.54 -10.59
C GLY A 64 -5.88 -9.29 -10.56
N THR A 65 -7.01 -8.62 -10.81
CA THR A 65 -8.36 -9.24 -10.80
C THR A 65 -9.09 -9.15 -12.15
N GLY A 66 -8.36 -9.05 -13.28
CA GLY A 66 -8.90 -9.19 -14.64
C GLY A 66 -8.95 -7.91 -15.50
N SER A 67 -8.83 -6.73 -14.92
CA SER A 67 -8.62 -5.46 -15.65
C SER A 67 -7.89 -4.44 -14.78
N ALA A 68 -7.05 -3.59 -15.38
CA ALA A 68 -6.48 -2.45 -14.67
C ALA A 68 -7.58 -1.39 -14.46
N GLY A 69 -7.89 -1.08 -13.20
CA GLY A 69 -8.71 0.08 -12.84
C GLY A 69 -7.81 1.22 -12.38
N ILE A 70 -8.10 2.46 -12.82
CA ILE A 70 -7.54 3.64 -12.17
C ILE A 70 -8.22 3.76 -10.81
N ILE A 71 -7.41 3.81 -9.77
CA ILE A 71 -7.83 3.91 -8.38
C ILE A 71 -7.22 5.21 -7.83
N GLY A 72 -7.88 5.86 -6.87
CA GLY A 72 -7.48 7.18 -6.40
C GLY A 72 -6.06 7.23 -5.80
N ALA A 73 -5.69 8.38 -5.22
CA ALA A 73 -4.36 8.56 -4.62
C ALA A 73 -4.11 7.66 -3.40
N THR A 74 -5.17 7.02 -2.88
CA THR A 74 -5.13 6.18 -1.70
C THR A 74 -5.88 4.86 -1.91
N ILE A 75 -5.30 3.79 -1.38
CA ILE A 75 -5.98 2.50 -1.20
C ILE A 75 -5.95 2.12 0.27
N THR A 76 -7.00 1.45 0.73
CA THR A 76 -7.17 1.08 2.14
C THR A 76 -7.57 -0.37 2.25
N SER A 77 -6.83 -1.13 3.04
CA SER A 77 -7.17 -2.51 3.41
C SER A 77 -8.44 -2.52 4.27
N ALA A 78 -9.19 -3.62 4.24
CA ALA A 78 -10.17 -3.85 5.29
C ALA A 78 -9.46 -4.04 6.64
N THR A 79 -10.24 -4.03 7.71
CA THR A 79 -9.74 -4.23 9.09
C THR A 79 -9.55 -5.72 9.40
N THR A 80 -8.92 -6.47 8.49
CA THR A 80 -8.80 -7.93 8.58
C THR A 80 -7.33 -8.36 8.68
N ILE A 81 -7.05 -9.26 9.62
CA ILE A 81 -5.71 -9.86 9.77
C ILE A 81 -5.42 -10.73 8.54
N GLY A 82 -4.18 -10.64 8.03
CA GLY A 82 -3.70 -11.43 6.90
C GLY A 82 -3.97 -10.82 5.53
N GLU A 83 -4.53 -9.61 5.47
CA GLU A 83 -4.61 -8.87 4.21
C GLU A 83 -3.23 -8.44 3.74
N CYS A 84 -3.02 -8.52 2.43
CA CYS A 84 -1.71 -8.32 1.85
C CYS A 84 -1.83 -7.76 0.43
N ALA A 85 -0.99 -6.78 0.13
CA ALA A 85 -0.87 -6.22 -1.21
C ALA A 85 0.58 -5.89 -1.53
N MET A 86 0.94 -6.04 -2.80
CA MET A 86 2.21 -5.56 -3.34
C MET A 86 1.97 -4.31 -4.17
N ILE A 87 2.83 -3.31 -3.98
CA ILE A 87 2.92 -2.12 -4.82
C ILE A 87 4.13 -2.24 -5.72
N ILE A 88 3.97 -1.96 -7.01
CA ILE A 88 5.05 -1.91 -8.01
C ILE A 88 5.06 -0.54 -8.69
N GLY A 89 6.22 0.09 -8.84
CA GLY A 89 6.37 1.31 -9.63
C GLY A 89 7.02 1.08 -10.99
N ASP A 90 6.49 1.69 -12.05
CA ASP A 90 7.12 1.69 -13.39
C ASP A 90 7.87 3.00 -13.72
N GLY A 91 7.76 4.00 -12.84
CA GLY A 91 8.32 5.35 -13.00
C GLY A 91 7.30 6.41 -13.39
N ASP A 92 6.12 6.00 -13.88
CA ASP A 92 5.01 6.88 -14.26
C ASP A 92 3.76 6.64 -13.42
N LYS A 93 3.56 5.41 -12.94
CA LYS A 93 2.43 4.98 -12.10
C LYS A 93 2.90 3.97 -11.06
N TYR A 94 2.09 3.86 -10.01
CA TYR A 94 2.13 2.72 -9.11
C TYR A 94 1.01 1.75 -9.42
N TYR A 95 1.30 0.47 -9.26
CA TYR A 95 0.37 -0.63 -9.43
C TYR A 95 0.21 -1.36 -8.10
N CYS A 96 -1.01 -1.46 -7.59
CA CYS A 96 -1.32 -2.35 -6.49
C CYS A 96 -1.79 -3.70 -7.03
N LEU A 97 -1.23 -4.77 -6.48
CA LEU A 97 -1.60 -6.15 -6.71
C LEU A 97 -1.99 -6.76 -5.36
N PRO A 98 -3.29 -6.76 -5.01
CA PRO A 98 -3.77 -7.43 -3.81
C PRO A 98 -3.52 -8.94 -3.91
N PHE A 99 -2.90 -9.52 -2.90
CA PHE A 99 -2.76 -10.97 -2.78
C PHE A 99 -3.96 -11.57 -2.04
N THR A 100 -4.38 -10.91 -0.97
CA THR A 100 -5.48 -11.30 -0.10
C THR A 100 -6.21 -10.06 0.40
N GLY A 101 -7.46 -10.25 0.81
CA GLY A 101 -8.27 -9.19 1.41
C GLY A 101 -9.06 -8.35 0.41
N THR A 102 -9.79 -7.38 0.97
CA THR A 102 -10.54 -6.40 0.22
C THR A 102 -9.90 -5.03 0.36
N TRP A 103 -9.51 -4.42 -0.75
CA TRP A 103 -8.90 -3.10 -0.78
C TRP A 103 -9.85 -2.10 -1.42
N THR A 104 -10.22 -1.07 -0.66
CA THR A 104 -11.07 0.03 -1.13
C THR A 104 -10.21 1.24 -1.52
N TYR A 105 -10.82 2.24 -2.12
CA TYR A 105 -10.11 3.43 -2.59
C TYR A 105 -10.87 4.72 -2.37
N SER A 106 -10.10 5.79 -2.26
CA SER A 106 -10.60 7.16 -2.20
C SER A 106 -9.79 8.05 -3.14
N VAL A 107 -10.50 9.02 -3.73
CA VAL A 107 -9.92 10.09 -4.55
C VAL A 107 -9.25 11.11 -3.65
#